data_AF-A0A0D3LM48-F1
#
_entry.id   AF-A0A0D3LM48-F1
#
_cell.length_a   1.000
_cell.length_b   1.000
_cell.length_c   1.000
_cell.angle_alpha   90.00
_cell.angle_beta   90.00
_cell.angle_gamma   90.00
#
_symmetry.space_group_name_H-M   'P 1'
#
loop_
_entity.id
_entity.type
_entity.pdbx_description
1 polymer ?
#
loop_
_entity_poly.entity_id
_entity_poly.type
_entity_poly.pdbx_seq_one_letter_code
_entity_poly.pdbx_strand_id
1 'polypeptide(L)' 'MQFKHWQSSYDLVQIGELYSFVESKENKQWLIYAYAPEADEVLAWQWGDRSMEI' A
#
# COMPACT_ATOMS: atom_id res chain seq x y z
N MET A 1 -2.68 -5.23 -12.44
CA MET A 1 -2.44 -3.78 -12.62
C MET A 1 -0.94 -3.58 -12.72
N GLN A 2 -0.44 -3.03 -13.82
CA GLN A 2 0.99 -2.70 -13.98
C GLN A 2 1.14 -1.20 -13.79
N PHE A 3 1.92 -0.79 -12.78
CA PHE A 3 2.27 0.61 -12.58
C PHE A 3 3.35 0.99 -13.59
N LYS A 4 3.20 2.16 -14.23
CA LYS A 4 4.19 2.68 -15.16
C LYS A 4 5.29 3.36 -14.35
N HIS A 5 6.28 2.58 -13.94
CA HIS A 5 7.44 3.08 -13.20
C HIS A 5 8.22 4.09 -14.05
N TRP A 6 8.37 5.32 -13.55
CA TRP A 6 9.04 6.41 -14.28
C TRP A 6 10.57 6.29 -14.23
N GLN A 7 11.10 5.58 -13.23
CA GLN A 7 12.53 5.32 -13.06
C GLN A 7 12.82 3.81 -13.03
N SER A 8 14.01 3.44 -13.52
CA SER A 8 14.49 2.05 -13.51
C SER A 8 15.01 1.59 -12.15
N SER A 9 15.34 2.52 -11.26
CA SER A 9 15.84 2.28 -9.91
C SER A 9 15.47 3.45 -9.00
N TYR A 10 15.26 3.16 -7.71
CA TYR A 10 15.01 4.16 -6.67
C TYR A 10 16.02 3.97 -5.56
N ASP A 11 16.63 5.06 -5.09
CA ASP A 11 17.61 5.01 -3.98
C ASP A 11 16.91 4.81 -2.64
N LEU A 12 15.69 5.34 -2.49
CA LEU A 12 14.84 5.19 -1.32
C LEU A 12 13.41 4.80 -1.69
N VAL A 13 12.92 3.72 -1.07
CA VAL A 13 11.50 3.33 -1.10
C VAL A 13 10.99 3.23 0.34
N GLN A 14 9.89 3.93 0.62
CA GLN A 14 9.18 3.88 1.89
C GLN A 14 8.05 2.86 1.79
N ILE A 15 7.96 1.97 2.77
CA ILE A 15 6.84 1.03 2.90
C ILE A 15 5.98 1.50 4.07
N GLY A 16 4.71 1.78 3.79
CA GLY A 16 3.74 2.20 4.78
C GLY A 16 2.61 1.18 4.92
N GLU A 17 2.07 1.08 6.13
CA GLU A 17 0.85 0.34 6.43
C GLU A 17 -0.19 1.30 7.01
N LEU A 18 -1.41 1.27 6.45
CA LEU A 18 -2.55 2.01 6.93
C LEU A 18 -3.67 1.05 7.29
N TYR A 19 -4.38 1.37 8.37
CA TYR A 19 -5.58 0.67 8.79
C TYR A 19 -6.79 1.56 8.61
N SER A 20 -7.81 1.07 7.92
CA SER A 20 -9.13 1.71 7.90
C SER A 20 -10.16 0.82 8.59
N PHE A 21 -10.98 1.44 9.43
CA PHE A 21 -12.15 0.80 10.01
C PHE A 21 -13.33 1.19 9.11
N VAL A 22 -13.81 0.26 8.29
CA VAL A 22 -14.95 0.53 7.42
C VAL A 22 -16.22 0.15 8.16
N GLU A 23 -16.89 1.16 8.73
CA GLU A 23 -18.25 1.12 9.29
C GLU A 23 -18.45 0.26 10.56
N SER A 24 -17.84 -0.92 10.67
CA SER A 24 -17.89 -1.82 11.83
C SER A 24 -16.49 -2.40 12.15
N LYS A 25 -16.27 -2.79 13.41
CA LYS A 25 -15.00 -3.38 13.89
C LYS A 25 -14.62 -4.70 13.21
N GLU A 26 -15.57 -5.30 12.50
CA GLU A 26 -15.45 -6.60 11.82
C GLU A 26 -14.85 -6.46 10.42
N ASN A 27 -15.05 -5.32 9.76
CA ASN A 27 -14.49 -5.04 8.42
C ASN A 27 -13.22 -4.20 8.53
N LYS A 28 -12.19 -4.76 9.18
CA LYS A 28 -10.87 -4.14 9.24
C LYS A 28 -10.14 -4.39 7.93
N GLN A 29 -9.98 -3.32 7.16
CA GLN A 29 -9.15 -3.34 5.97
C GLN A 29 -7.77 -2.78 6.29
N TRP A 30 -6.75 -3.43 5.74
CA TRP A 30 -5.38 -2.92 5.76
C TRP A 30 -4.96 -2.54 4.34
N LEU A 31 -4.10 -1.54 4.25
CA LEU A 31 -3.45 -1.09 3.03
C LEU A 31 -1.94 -1.07 3.27
N ILE A 32 -1.19 -1.86 2.53
CA ILE A 32 0.27 -1.71 2.44
C ILE A 32 0.57 -1.00 1.13
N TYR A 33 1.41 0.03 1.18
CA TYR A 33 1.84 0.76 0.00
C TYR A 33 3.35 0.98 0.00
N ALA A 34 3.92 1.02 -1.19
CA ALA A 34 5.31 1.38 -1.47
C ALA A 34 5.34 2.73 -2.17
N TYR A 35 6.15 3.64 -1.64
CA TYR A 35 6.22 5.03 -2.07
C TYR A 35 7.66 5.47 -2.26
N ALA A 36 7.95 6.10 -3.40
CA ALA A 36 9.25 6.68 -3.72
C ALA A 36 9.18 8.20 -3.50
N PRO A 37 9.71 8.74 -2.38
CA PRO A 37 9.61 10.16 -2.08
C PRO A 37 10.38 11.05 -3.06
N GLU A 38 11.46 10.54 -3.63
CA GLU A 38 12.30 11.27 -4.59
C GLU A 38 11.58 11.54 -5.91
N ALA A 39 10.70 10.62 -6.32
CA ALA A 39 9.90 10.72 -7.54
C ALA A 39 8.46 11.20 -7.28
N ASP A 40 8.07 11.36 -6.02
CA ASP A 40 6.69 11.62 -5.60
C ASP A 40 5.70 10.59 -6.19
N GLU A 41 6.10 9.30 -6.24
CA GLU A 41 5.37 8.23 -6.92
C GLU A 41 4.99 7.07 -5.98
N VAL A 42 3.75 6.59 -6.08
CA VAL A 42 3.31 5.32 -5.46
C VAL A 42 3.63 4.17 -6.40
N LEU A 43 4.55 3.31 -5.99
CA LEU A 43 5.07 2.21 -6.81
C LEU A 43 4.14 0.99 -6.80
N ALA A 44 3.53 0.72 -5.64
CA ALA A 44 2.64 -0.41 -5.45
C ALA A 44 1.74 -0.16 -4.24
N TRP A 45 0.57 -0.78 -4.25
CA TRP A 45 -0.27 -0.88 -3.07
C TRP A 45 -1.09 -2.17 -3.11
N GLN A 46 -1.39 -2.70 -1.94
CA GLN A 46 -2.23 -3.88 -1.76
C GLN A 46 -3.19 -3.65 -0.60
N TRP A 47 -4.46 -3.93 -0.85
CA TRP A 47 -5.47 -4.00 0.20
C TRP A 47 -5.69 -5.46 0.55
N GLY A 48 -5.93 -5.69 1.83
CA GLY A 48 -6.43 -6.98 2.29
C GLY A 48 -7.46 -6.78 3.38
N ASP A 49 -8.28 -7.81 3.53
CA ASP A 49 -9.26 -7.89 4.60
C ASP A 49 -8.66 -8.71 5.74
N ARG A 50 -8.70 -8.19 6.98
CA ARG A 50 -8.22 -8.93 8.17
C ARG A 50 -9.28 -9.87 8.74
N SER A 51 -10.51 -9.88 8.24
CA SER A 51 -11.55 -10.82 8.71
C SER A 51 -11.30 -12.26 8.27
N MET A 52 -10.39 -12.49 7.31
CA MET A 52 -9.83 -13.82 7.07
C MET A 52 -8.71 -14.10 8.08
N GLU A 53 -9.09 -14.68 9.22
CA GLU A 53 -8.19 -15.55 9.98
C GLU A 53 -7.81 -16.74 9.08
N ILE A 54 -6.51 -16.95 8.87
CA ILE A 54 -5.96 -18.12 8.15
C ILE A 54 -5.97 -19.32 9.09
#